data_AF-A0AA43FRU9-F1
#
_entry.id   AF-A0AA43FRU9-F1
#
_cell.length_a   1.000
_cell.length_b   1.000
_cell.length_c   1.000
_cell.angle_alpha   90.00
_cell.angle_beta   90.00
_cell.angle_gamma   90.00
#
_symmetry.space_group_name_H-M   'P 1'
#
loop_
_entity.id
_entity.type
_entity.pdbx_description
1 polymer ?
#
loop_
_entity_poly.entity_id
_entity_poly.type
_entity_poly.pdbx_seq_one_letter_code
_entity_poly.pdbx_strand_id
1 'polypeptide(L)' 'FRIGRWELDRFAGDLEGLWVLEVELVAVDEPTPPVPEGVEILREMTDVNTFTSAALAALSPEAARTLVQTVYGRSE' A
#
# COMPACT_ATOMS: atom_id res chain seq x y z
N PHE A 1 0.75 -6.76 8.94
CA PHE A 1 0.13 -6.81 10.30
C PHE A 1 -1.37 -6.75 10.13
N ARG A 2 -2.12 -7.66 10.76
CA ARG A 2 -3.56 -7.79 10.49
C ARG A 2 -4.42 -7.11 11.56
N ILE A 3 -5.38 -6.30 11.13
CA ILE A 3 -6.34 -5.56 11.97
C ILE A 3 -7.75 -5.84 11.47
N GLY A 4 -8.37 -6.87 12.03
CA GLY A 4 -9.67 -7.36 11.53
C GLY A 4 -9.55 -7.85 10.09
N ARG A 5 -10.24 -7.16 9.16
CA ARG A 5 -10.22 -7.44 7.71
C ARG A 5 -9.16 -6.66 6.94
N TRP A 6 -8.43 -5.79 7.62
CA TRP A 6 -7.37 -5.00 7.04
C TRP A 6 -6.02 -5.67 7.27
N GLU A 7 -5.13 -5.58 6.30
CA GLU A 7 -3.74 -5.99 6.38
C GLU A 7 -2.84 -4.79 6.08
N LEU A 8 -1.97 -4.44 7.03
CA LEU A 8 -1.01 -3.36 6.89
C LEU A 8 0.39 -3.92 6.68
N ASP A 9 0.91 -3.77 5.47
CA ASP A 9 2.26 -4.19 5.10
C ASP A 9 3.24 -3.03 5.18
N ARG A 10 4.28 -3.24 5.97
CA ARG A 10 5.43 -2.33 6.06
C ARG A 10 6.59 -2.98 5.32
N PHE A 11 7.02 -2.32 4.25
CA PHE A 11 8.15 -2.78 3.46
C PHE A 11 9.48 -2.39 4.11
N ALA A 12 10.52 -3.20 3.85
CA ALA A 12 11.89 -3.01 4.32
C ALA A 12 12.87 -3.06 3.14
N GLY A 13 14.13 -2.68 3.36
CA GLY A 13 15.16 -2.66 2.32
C GLY A 13 14.94 -1.53 1.33
N ASP A 14 15.02 -1.81 0.02
CA ASP A 14 14.91 -0.76 -1.00
C ASP A 14 13.50 -0.12 -1.09
N LEU A 15 12.48 -0.77 -0.50
CA LEU A 15 11.12 -0.23 -0.35
C LEU A 15 10.84 0.30 1.07
N GLU A 16 11.88 0.47 1.90
CA GLU A 16 11.71 1.02 3.25
C GLU A 16 11.05 2.40 3.20
N GLY A 17 9.97 2.54 3.98
CA GLY A 17 9.12 3.74 3.97
C GLY A 17 7.79 3.55 3.23
N LEU A 18 7.64 2.50 2.41
CA LEU A 18 6.36 2.12 1.82
C LEU A 18 5.51 1.32 2.80
N TRP A 19 4.25 1.75 2.93
CA TRP A 19 3.20 1.13 3.72
C TRP A 19 2.00 0.94 2.81
N VAL A 20 1.49 -0.28 2.73
CA VAL A 20 0.28 -0.62 1.96
C VAL A 20 -0.76 -1.17 2.92
N LEU A 21 -1.99 -0.66 2.81
CA LEU A 21 -3.14 -1.15 3.56
C LEU A 21 -4.08 -1.85 2.58
N GLU A 22 -4.26 -3.16 2.75
CA GLU A 22 -5.15 -3.99 1.94
C GLU A 22 -6.38 -4.39 2.75
N VAL A 23 -7.51 -4.58 2.08
CA VAL A 23 -8.75 -5.05 2.69
C VAL A 23 -9.22 -6.33 2.01
N GLU A 24 -9.54 -7.33 2.82
CA GLU A 24 -10.13 -8.57 2.33
C GLU A 24 -11.65 -8.53 2.45
N LEU A 25 -12.33 -8.69 1.31
CA LEU A 25 -13.78 -8.80 1.21
C LEU A 25 -14.16 -10.24 0.83
N VAL A 26 -15.32 -10.70 1.32
CA VAL A 26 -15.82 -12.06 1.02
C VAL A 26 -16.58 -12.08 -0.30
N ALA A 27 -17.16 -10.95 -0.69
CA ALA A 27 -17.88 -10.76 -1.94
C ALA A 27 -17.60 -9.38 -2.54
N VAL A 28 -17.81 -9.24 -3.86
CA VAL A 28 -17.51 -8.00 -4.60
C VAL A 28 -18.46 -6.85 -4.24
N ASP A 29 -19.67 -7.17 -3.79
CA ASP A 29 -20.71 -6.21 -3.39
C ASP A 29 -20.72 -5.94 -1.89
N GLU A 30 -19.81 -6.55 -1.14
CA GLU A 30 -19.69 -6.31 0.29
C GLU A 30 -19.17 -4.88 0.53
N PRO A 31 -19.81 -4.11 1.44
CA PRO A 31 -19.28 -2.79 1.78
C PRO A 31 -17.90 -2.90 2.42
N THR A 32 -17.02 -1.95 2.07
CA THR A 32 -15.71 -1.83 2.70
C THR A 32 -15.89 -1.60 4.22
N PRO A 33 -15.24 -2.39 5.09
CA PRO A 33 -15.25 -2.16 6.53
C PRO A 33 -14.67 -0.77 6.86
N PRO A 34 -14.97 -0.21 8.05
CA PRO A 34 -14.35 1.03 8.47
C PRO A 34 -12.82 0.89 8.56
N VAL A 35 -12.10 1.95 8.19
CA VAL A 35 -10.63 2.02 8.30
C VAL A 35 -10.24 1.90 9.78
N PRO A 36 -9.16 1.17 10.12
CA PRO A 36 -8.70 1.04 11.50
C PRO A 36 -8.38 2.39 12.16
N GLU A 37 -8.64 2.49 13.46
CA GLU A 37 -8.33 3.69 14.24
C GLU A 37 -6.82 4.03 14.16
N GLY A 38 -6.50 5.31 13.97
CA GLY A 38 -5.13 5.79 13.84
C GLY A 38 -4.49 5.56 12.48
N VAL A 39 -5.23 5.03 11.50
CA VAL A 39 -4.79 4.86 10.11
C VAL A 39 -5.46 5.89 9.20
N GLU A 40 -4.66 6.59 8.41
CA GLU A 40 -5.12 7.50 7.36
C GLU A 40 -4.77 6.90 5.99
N ILE A 41 -5.77 6.75 5.12
CA ILE A 41 -5.55 6.32 3.73
C ILE A 41 -5.20 7.55 2.91
N LEU A 42 -3.93 7.66 2.51
CA LEU A 42 -3.45 8.78 1.70
C LEU A 42 -4.00 8.75 0.27
N ARG A 43 -4.10 7.56 -0.33
CA ARG A 43 -4.64 7.33 -1.67
C ARG A 43 -5.02 5.87 -1.84
N GLU A 44 -6.15 5.63 -2.52
CA GLU A 44 -6.52 4.29 -2.98
C GLU A 44 -5.76 3.95 -4.27
N MET A 45 -5.16 2.75 -4.30
CA MET A 45 -4.31 2.27 -5.41
C MET A 45 -4.75 0.90 -5.95
N THR A 46 -5.98 0.49 -5.68
CA THR A 46 -6.53 -0.84 -5.99
C THR A 46 -6.29 -1.26 -7.44
N ASP A 47 -6.49 -0.35 -8.40
CA ASP A 47 -6.37 -0.62 -9.84
C ASP A 47 -4.99 -0.23 -10.43
N VAL A 48 -4.01 0.13 -9.58
CA VAL A 48 -2.70 0.60 -10.04
C VAL A 48 -1.70 -0.56 -10.03
N ASN A 49 -1.45 -1.11 -11.22
CA ASN A 49 -0.59 -2.29 -11.42
C ASN A 49 0.81 -2.22 -10.77
N THR A 50 1.35 -1.00 -10.59
CA THR A 50 2.65 -0.78 -9.95
C THR A 50 2.70 -1.24 -8.49
N PHE A 51 1.55 -1.31 -7.79
CA PHE A 51 1.46 -1.72 -6.38
C PHE A 51 1.18 -3.20 -6.19
N THR A 52 1.13 -4.00 -7.27
CA THR A 52 1.06 -5.45 -7.13
C THR A 52 2.37 -6.00 -6.57
N SER A 53 2.31 -7.09 -5.79
CA SER A 53 3.50 -7.71 -5.19
C SER A 53 4.54 -8.11 -6.25
N ALA A 54 4.10 -8.60 -7.41
CA ALA A 54 4.97 -8.96 -8.52
C ALA A 54 5.67 -7.74 -9.14
N ALA A 55 4.95 -6.63 -9.31
CA ALA A 55 5.54 -5.40 -9.83
C ALA A 55 6.55 -4.80 -8.85
N LEU A 56 6.22 -4.74 -7.56
CA LEU A 56 7.11 -4.24 -6.51
C LEU A 56 8.40 -5.08 -6.42
N ALA A 57 8.31 -6.40 -6.53
CA ALA A 57 9.46 -7.30 -6.51
C ALA A 57 10.38 -7.16 -7.74
N ALA A 58 9.86 -6.65 -8.86
CA ALA A 58 10.61 -6.49 -10.10
C ALA A 58 11.34 -5.15 -10.21
N LEU A 59 11.16 -4.23 -9.25
CA LEU A 59 11.81 -2.92 -9.27
C LEU A 59 13.32 -3.03 -9.06
N SER A 60 14.08 -2.20 -9.76
CA SER A 60 15.47 -1.95 -9.37
C SER A 60 15.52 -1.15 -8.06
N PRO A 61 16.63 -1.20 -7.31
CA PRO A 61 16.79 -0.40 -6.09
C PRO A 61 16.52 1.10 -6.29
N GLU A 62 16.96 1.68 -7.40
CA GLU A 62 16.72 3.09 -7.73
C GLU A 62 15.24 3.38 -8.01
N ALA A 63 14.57 2.48 -8.74
CA ALA A 63 13.15 2.61 -9.05
C ALA A 63 12.29 2.47 -7.78
N ALA A 64 12.64 1.54 -6.89
CA ALA A 64 12.00 1.37 -5.58
C ALA A 64 12.12 2.65 -4.73
N ARG A 65 13.32 3.22 -4.61
CA ARG A 65 13.52 4.49 -3.88
C ARG A 65 12.73 5.65 -4.48
N THR A 66 12.71 5.76 -5.81
CA THR A 66 11.94 6.79 -6.52
C THR A 66 10.45 6.63 -6.26
N LEU A 67 9.94 5.39 -6.28
CA LEU A 67 8.54 5.09 -5.97
C LEU A 67 8.19 5.56 -4.56
N VAL A 68 8.96 5.16 -3.54
CA VAL A 68 8.69 5.57 -2.14
C VAL A 68 8.65 7.09 -2.01
N GLN A 69 9.62 7.79 -2.59
CA GLN A 69 9.67 9.26 -2.56
C GLN A 69 8.46 9.91 -3.24
N THR A 70 7.96 9.31 -4.33
CA THR A 70 6.83 9.85 -5.09
C THR A 70 5.50 9.57 -4.41
N VAL A 71 5.35 8.40 -3.77
CA VAL A 71 4.11 7.99 -3.08
C VAL A 71 3.79 8.91 -1.92
N TYR A 72 4.80 9.30 -1.15
CA TYR A 72 4.66 10.23 -0.02
C TYR A 72 5.12 11.65 -0.35
N GLY A 73 5.34 11.92 -1.63
CA GLY A 73 5.87 13.17 -2.17
C GLY A 73 5.01 14.36 -1.78
N ARG A 74 5.47 15.04 -0.74
CA ARG A 74 5.09 16.38 -0.29
C ARG A 74 5.16 17.36 -1.47
N SER A 75 4.12 18.17 -1.65
CA SER A 75 4.28 19.46 -2.32
C SER A 75 5.32 20.24 -1.51
N GLU A 76 6.44 20.62 -2.14
CA GLU A 76 7.17 21.81 -1.69
C GLU A 76 6.26 23.05 -1.79
#